data_AF-A0A1Q9ENQ5-F1
#
_entry.id   AF-A0A1Q9ENQ5-F1
#
_cell.length_a   1.000
_cell.length_b   1.000
_cell.length_c   1.000
_cell.angle_alpha   90.00
_cell.angle_beta   90.00
_cell.angle_gamma   90.00
#
_symmetry.space_group_name_H-M   'P 1'
#
loop_
_entity.id
_entity.type
_entity.pdbx_description
1 polymer ?
#
loop_
_entity_poly.entity_id
_entity_poly.type
_entity_poly.pdbx_seq_one_letter_code
_entity_poly.pdbx_strand_id
1 'polypeptide(L)'
;MSGIAVSGSVTFKDGTAFLQISPNFDLIEPLFNHDHMKDKLAVMKRASFFVFSDSGLFIRLPSEKHDKPFFNNYKSGIVTYGPDYEQEVRQEQEMIDASRARLSSFGRVHDYISHVNGEIQKWLTPVRHLPASPESSDHEEPSRADFGLPPVFHPIGTTNRPSRLGTFLYPGADKKRHDKPGLPKKGKFRAALKRPSSVKYAVYKSVPYTRLPGAVPERGQRGDQTKWRRSIKDILNADNKSIVDMLTDDKIIPDWTGAQCPRCTSGKLSGLVQQRPGAWKYRCNRKHCQAYLNPHHLHPLFVDADGSGSSDLQTQSAMLLLKLTGAPTADFSKILHVNHKFKQKTMKLGDGHSWMDVEGDEATFTKTNEAEVAGDKSKPIRWEQWLGFVERGRPDSLILERLNPPCTYKRAPGPGAIRRVEWKPLAMKHLRNRRVVFHTDSAKSYKLRVDGVVHDRVVHAKKRVLVNGKFILKAPTYVKVVEHRVPGRKKPLRVKAGTQIIDRAWRFMKDRISLNQHTRTWTLLLRNKIRSAQYQYWKRGFDLWLETGNLCTWVMQNFVHPM
;
A
#
# COMPACT_ATOMS: atom_id res chain seq x y z
N MET A 1 -18.96 -14.01 -41.50
CA MET A 1 -18.05 -14.79 -40.64
C MET A 1 -16.81 -15.12 -41.47
N SER A 2 -15.73 -14.38 -41.28
CA SER A 2 -14.45 -14.62 -41.94
C SER A 2 -13.56 -15.43 -41.00
N GLY A 3 -13.21 -16.66 -41.42
CA GLY A 3 -12.24 -17.50 -40.73
C GLY A 3 -10.82 -17.10 -41.09
N ILE A 4 -9.90 -17.20 -40.13
CA ILE A 4 -8.46 -17.12 -40.37
C ILE A 4 -7.94 -18.54 -40.55
N ALA A 5 -7.46 -18.86 -41.75
CA ALA A 5 -6.68 -20.06 -42.02
C ALA A 5 -5.19 -19.78 -41.76
N VAL A 6 -4.48 -20.73 -41.18
CA VAL A 6 -3.02 -20.67 -40.99
C VAL A 6 -2.37 -21.59 -42.04
N SER A 7 -1.56 -21.02 -42.92
CA SER A 7 -0.70 -21.73 -43.86
C SER A 7 0.78 -21.58 -43.45
N GLY A 8 1.54 -22.66 -43.42
CA GLY A 8 3.01 -22.64 -43.31
C GLY A 8 3.64 -23.36 -44.51
N SER A 9 4.79 -22.88 -44.98
CA SER A 9 5.57 -23.51 -46.04
C SER A 9 6.80 -24.24 -45.48
N VAL A 10 7.18 -25.33 -46.13
CA VAL A 10 8.41 -26.10 -45.83
C VAL A 10 9.43 -25.77 -46.90
N THR A 11 10.64 -25.39 -46.51
CA THR A 11 11.79 -25.29 -47.43
C THR A 11 12.90 -26.21 -46.96
N PHE A 12 13.56 -26.86 -47.92
CA PHE A 12 14.64 -27.80 -47.69
C PHE A 12 15.95 -27.15 -48.14
N LYS A 13 16.94 -27.11 -47.24
CA LYS A 13 18.34 -26.84 -47.56
C LYS A 13 19.17 -27.92 -46.87
N ASP A 14 20.08 -28.52 -47.63
CA ASP A 14 21.10 -29.45 -47.14
C ASP A 14 20.54 -30.60 -46.28
N GLY A 15 19.54 -31.30 -46.83
CA GLY A 15 18.97 -32.52 -46.22
C GLY A 15 18.21 -32.29 -44.90
N THR A 16 18.06 -31.04 -44.47
CA THR A 16 17.39 -30.68 -43.21
C THR A 16 16.10 -29.92 -43.54
N ALA A 17 14.98 -30.41 -43.02
CA ALA A 17 13.68 -29.74 -43.15
C ALA A 17 13.62 -28.54 -42.21
N PHE A 18 13.55 -27.33 -42.75
CA PHE A 18 13.28 -26.13 -41.96
C PHE A 18 11.78 -25.90 -41.93
N LEU A 19 11.15 -26.26 -40.82
CA LEU A 19 9.76 -25.91 -40.53
C LEU A 19 9.76 -24.53 -39.88
N GLN A 20 9.48 -23.48 -40.67
CA GLN A 20 9.28 -22.15 -40.14
C GLN A 20 7.90 -22.08 -39.47
N ILE A 21 7.80 -22.64 -38.27
CA ILE A 21 6.66 -22.42 -37.38
C ILE A 21 6.90 -21.04 -36.77
N SER A 22 6.19 -20.02 -37.25
CA SER A 22 6.03 -18.78 -36.47
C SER A 22 5.33 -19.18 -35.17
N PRO A 23 5.97 -19.12 -33.99
CA PRO A 23 5.25 -19.25 -32.74
C PRO A 23 4.31 -18.06 -32.71
N ASN A 24 3.02 -18.27 -32.42
CA ASN A 24 2.04 -17.18 -32.28
C ASN A 24 2.40 -16.37 -31.02
N PHE A 25 3.46 -15.56 -31.13
CA PHE A 25 3.90 -14.63 -30.11
C PHE A 25 2.83 -13.55 -29.91
N ASP A 26 1.99 -13.28 -30.90
CA ASP A 26 0.90 -12.30 -30.87
C ASP A 26 -0.06 -12.48 -29.67
N LEU A 27 -0.27 -13.71 -29.19
CA LEU A 27 -1.15 -14.01 -28.04
C LEU A 27 -0.50 -13.74 -26.67
N ILE A 28 0.84 -13.78 -26.59
CA ILE A 28 1.60 -13.63 -25.34
C ILE A 28 2.47 -12.37 -25.32
N GLU A 29 2.66 -11.72 -26.46
CA GLU A 29 3.38 -10.45 -26.61
C GLU A 29 2.84 -9.35 -25.68
N PRO A 30 1.52 -9.24 -25.42
CA PRO A 30 1.01 -8.29 -24.43
C PRO A 30 1.52 -8.55 -23.00
N LEU A 31 1.86 -9.80 -22.66
CA LEU A 31 2.36 -10.19 -21.33
C LEU A 31 3.86 -9.94 -21.15
N PHE A 32 4.64 -9.96 -22.24
CA PHE A 32 6.11 -9.88 -22.22
C PHE A 32 6.64 -8.72 -23.08
N ASN A 33 5.83 -7.69 -23.27
CA ASN A 33 6.19 -6.60 -24.17
C ASN A 33 7.44 -5.88 -23.64
N HIS A 34 8.45 -5.73 -24.49
CA HIS A 34 9.79 -5.19 -24.20
C HIS A 34 10.79 -6.10 -23.44
N ASP A 35 10.43 -7.34 -23.09
CA ASP A 35 11.40 -8.27 -22.50
C ASP A 35 12.31 -8.90 -23.57
N HIS A 36 13.57 -9.18 -23.23
CA HIS A 36 14.49 -9.86 -24.14
C HIS A 36 14.01 -11.28 -24.42
N MET A 37 14.17 -11.75 -25.65
CA MET A 37 13.67 -13.06 -26.10
C MET A 37 14.13 -14.24 -25.22
N LYS A 38 15.33 -14.13 -24.64
CA LYS A 38 15.89 -15.11 -23.71
C LYS A 38 15.12 -15.19 -22.38
N ASP A 39 14.60 -14.07 -21.89
CA ASP A 39 13.80 -14.02 -20.66
C ASP A 39 12.38 -14.55 -20.90
N LYS A 40 11.80 -14.27 -22.07
CA LYS A 40 10.53 -14.88 -22.51
C LYS A 40 10.64 -16.40 -22.51
N LEU A 41 11.72 -16.93 -23.09
CA LEU A 41 12.00 -18.36 -23.13
C LEU A 41 12.29 -18.95 -21.74
N ALA A 42 13.01 -18.25 -20.86
CA ALA A 42 13.29 -18.72 -19.50
C ALA A 42 12.03 -18.81 -18.62
N VAL A 43 11.06 -17.92 -18.84
CA VAL A 43 9.75 -17.98 -18.18
C VAL A 43 8.89 -19.09 -18.77
N MET A 44 8.88 -19.24 -20.11
CA MET A 44 8.16 -20.32 -20.79
C MET A 44 8.67 -21.71 -20.40
N LYS A 45 9.97 -21.87 -20.16
CA LYS A 45 10.59 -23.13 -19.70
C LYS A 45 10.09 -23.63 -18.34
N ARG A 46 9.50 -22.78 -17.51
CA ARG A 46 9.11 -23.10 -16.12
C ARG A 46 7.62 -22.98 -15.87
N ALA A 47 6.83 -22.99 -16.94
CA ALA A 47 5.40 -22.77 -16.88
C ALA A 47 4.66 -23.78 -17.75
N SER A 48 3.58 -24.33 -17.20
CA SER A 48 2.58 -25.04 -17.97
C SER A 48 1.50 -24.05 -18.39
N PHE A 49 1.20 -24.03 -19.68
CA PHE A 49 0.18 -23.16 -20.27
C PHE A 49 -1.04 -24.00 -20.64
N PHE A 50 -2.20 -23.65 -20.09
CA PHE A 50 -3.47 -24.24 -20.48
C PHE A 50 -4.27 -23.16 -21.20
N VAL A 51 -4.49 -23.32 -22.50
CA VAL A 51 -5.24 -22.35 -23.32
C VAL A 51 -6.68 -22.83 -23.45
N PHE A 52 -7.61 -22.02 -22.97
CA PHE A 52 -9.06 -22.25 -23.06
C PHE A 52 -9.65 -21.12 -23.92
N SER A 53 -10.03 -21.46 -25.16
CA SER A 53 -10.55 -20.51 -26.15
C SER A 53 -9.68 -19.25 -26.30
N ASP A 54 -10.12 -18.14 -25.74
CA ASP A 54 -9.57 -16.78 -25.80
C ASP A 54 -8.86 -16.37 -24.49
N SER A 55 -8.67 -17.30 -23.56
CA SER A 55 -8.00 -17.09 -22.26
C SER A 55 -6.95 -18.18 -21.96
N GLY A 56 -5.82 -17.81 -21.39
CA GLY A 56 -4.77 -18.76 -20.96
C GLY A 56 -4.61 -18.80 -19.44
N LEU A 57 -4.57 -20.00 -18.85
CA LEU A 57 -4.18 -20.22 -17.46
C LEU A 57 -2.67 -20.52 -17.39
N PHE A 58 -1.98 -19.74 -16.54
CA PHE A 58 -0.54 -19.83 -16.31
C PHE A 58 -0.26 -20.47 -14.95
N ILE A 59 0.41 -21.62 -14.93
CA ILE A 59 0.84 -22.28 -13.69
C ILE A 59 2.37 -22.40 -13.70
N ARG A 60 3.01 -21.76 -12.71
CA ARG A 60 4.45 -21.87 -12.47
C ARG A 60 4.69 -22.97 -11.44
N LEU A 61 5.31 -24.07 -11.86
CA LEU A 61 5.65 -25.16 -10.97
C LEU A 61 6.92 -24.81 -10.18
N PRO A 62 6.95 -25.01 -8.85
CA PRO A 62 8.17 -24.85 -8.06
C PRO A 62 9.16 -25.99 -8.37
N SER A 63 10.45 -25.67 -8.47
CA SER A 63 11.53 -26.66 -8.58
C SER A 63 11.68 -27.43 -7.27
N GLU A 64 11.81 -28.75 -7.34
CA GLU A 64 12.02 -29.64 -6.18
C GLU A 64 13.42 -29.52 -5.56
N LYS A 65 14.39 -28.89 -6.23
CA LYS A 65 15.75 -28.68 -5.68
C LYS A 65 16.10 -27.21 -5.47
N HIS A 66 16.75 -26.94 -4.34
CA HIS A 66 17.13 -25.58 -3.90
C HIS A 66 18.26 -24.99 -4.76
N ASP A 67 17.92 -24.34 -5.87
CA ASP A 67 18.84 -23.61 -6.77
C ASP A 67 19.39 -22.28 -6.19
N LYS A 68 19.57 -22.19 -4.87
CA LYS A 68 20.08 -20.99 -4.19
C LYS A 68 21.44 -20.49 -4.73
N PRO A 69 22.42 -21.35 -5.08
CA PRO A 69 23.71 -20.89 -5.59
C PRO A 69 23.60 -20.23 -6.97
N PHE A 70 22.84 -20.86 -7.88
CA PHE A 70 22.69 -20.39 -9.26
C PHE A 70 21.87 -19.11 -9.35
N PHE A 71 20.92 -18.91 -8.44
CA PHE A 71 20.10 -17.69 -8.39
C PHE A 71 20.93 -16.42 -8.08
N ASN A 72 22.00 -16.54 -7.28
CA ASN A 72 22.89 -15.41 -6.98
C ASN A 72 23.82 -15.08 -8.16
N ASN A 73 24.28 -16.09 -8.91
CA ASN A 73 25.07 -15.89 -10.13
C ASN A 73 24.22 -15.26 -11.24
N TYR A 74 22.96 -15.71 -11.41
CA TYR A 74 22.00 -15.12 -12.34
C TYR A 74 21.72 -13.63 -12.02
N LYS A 75 21.54 -13.26 -10.75
CA LYS A 75 21.41 -11.85 -10.32
C LYS A 75 22.65 -11.01 -10.62
N SER A 76 23.80 -11.65 -10.77
CA SER A 76 25.09 -11.01 -11.07
C SER A 76 25.41 -11.03 -12.57
N GLY A 77 24.49 -11.51 -13.42
CA GLY A 77 24.67 -11.59 -14.88
C GLY A 77 25.55 -12.75 -15.36
N ILE A 78 25.90 -13.69 -14.47
CA ILE A 78 26.73 -14.85 -14.78
C ILE A 78 25.82 -16.06 -15.02
N VAL A 79 25.86 -16.63 -16.22
CA VAL A 79 25.10 -17.83 -16.57
C VAL A 79 25.96 -19.05 -16.31
N THR A 80 25.68 -19.73 -15.19
CA THR A 80 26.25 -21.05 -14.86
C THR A 80 25.14 -22.08 -14.91
N TYR A 81 25.28 -23.09 -15.76
CA TYR A 81 24.39 -24.25 -15.80
C TYR A 81 24.89 -25.29 -14.78
N GLY A 82 23.96 -26.01 -14.15
CA GLY A 82 24.32 -27.15 -13.30
C GLY A 82 24.96 -28.28 -14.11
N PRO A 83 25.74 -29.17 -13.47
CA PRO A 83 26.40 -30.28 -14.17
C PRO A 83 25.42 -31.19 -14.93
N ASP A 84 24.18 -31.29 -14.44
CA ASP A 84 23.15 -32.17 -15.00
C ASP A 84 22.18 -31.45 -15.96
N TYR A 85 22.41 -30.16 -16.27
CA TYR A 85 21.47 -29.32 -17.02
C TYR A 85 21.07 -29.91 -18.38
N GLU A 86 22.03 -30.48 -19.14
CA GLU A 86 21.72 -31.08 -20.44
C GLU A 86 20.86 -32.34 -20.31
N GLN A 87 21.08 -33.12 -19.24
CA GLN A 87 20.30 -34.32 -18.95
C GLN A 87 18.88 -33.94 -18.51
N GLU A 88 18.74 -32.94 -17.64
CA GLU A 88 17.44 -32.39 -17.22
C GLU A 88 16.65 -31.85 -18.42
N VAL A 89 17.29 -31.07 -19.30
CA VAL A 89 16.66 -30.55 -20.53
C VAL A 89 16.21 -31.68 -21.45
N ARG A 90 17.01 -32.75 -21.59
CA ARG A 90 16.63 -33.91 -22.41
C ARG A 90 15.43 -34.65 -21.83
N GLN A 91 15.43 -34.87 -20.51
CA GLN A 91 14.32 -35.51 -19.82
C GLN A 91 13.03 -34.69 -19.92
N GLU A 92 13.11 -33.36 -19.78
CA GLU A 92 11.97 -32.47 -19.98
C GLU A 92 11.42 -32.53 -21.41
N GLN A 93 12.32 -32.54 -22.40
CA GLN A 93 11.93 -32.66 -23.81
C GLN A 93 11.22 -34.00 -24.09
N GLU A 94 11.74 -35.10 -23.57
CA GLU A 94 11.11 -36.43 -23.67
C GLU A 94 9.72 -36.46 -23.02
N MET A 95 9.55 -35.81 -21.86
CA MET A 95 8.24 -35.70 -21.20
C MET A 95 7.23 -34.88 -22.03
N ILE A 96 7.68 -33.79 -22.66
CA ILE A 96 6.84 -32.96 -23.53
C ILE A 96 6.42 -33.75 -24.77
N ASP A 97 7.35 -34.46 -25.41
CA ASP A 97 7.07 -35.25 -26.60
C ASP A 97 6.14 -36.42 -26.30
N ALA A 98 6.33 -37.10 -25.16
CA ALA A 98 5.41 -38.12 -24.67
C ALA A 98 4.01 -37.55 -24.39
N SER A 99 3.92 -36.38 -23.76
CA SER A 99 2.65 -35.70 -23.49
C SER A 99 1.93 -35.29 -24.77
N ARG A 100 2.68 -34.86 -25.80
CA ARG A 100 2.14 -34.49 -27.11
C ARG A 100 1.66 -35.70 -27.90
N ALA A 101 2.40 -36.81 -27.87
CA ALA A 101 1.99 -38.07 -28.46
C ALA A 101 0.69 -38.56 -27.80
N ARG A 102 0.62 -38.46 -26.47
CA ARG A 102 -0.57 -38.80 -25.67
C ARG A 102 -1.76 -37.89 -25.96
N LEU A 103 -1.58 -36.60 -26.20
CA LEU A 103 -2.68 -35.71 -26.60
C LEU A 103 -3.19 -36.09 -28.00
N SER A 104 -2.26 -36.34 -28.93
CA SER A 104 -2.58 -36.69 -30.32
C SER A 104 -3.28 -38.04 -30.47
N SER A 105 -3.16 -38.94 -29.49
CA SER A 105 -3.88 -40.23 -29.51
C SER A 105 -5.39 -40.09 -29.26
N PHE A 106 -5.87 -38.94 -28.81
CA PHE A 106 -7.30 -38.66 -28.67
C PHE A 106 -7.82 -37.92 -29.90
N GLY A 107 -8.86 -38.45 -30.54
CA GLY A 107 -9.46 -37.84 -31.73
C GLY A 107 -10.12 -36.48 -31.47
N ARG A 108 -10.44 -36.16 -30.21
CA ARG A 108 -10.96 -34.86 -29.78
C ARG A 108 -10.31 -34.44 -28.47
N VAL A 109 -9.98 -33.15 -28.35
CA VAL A 109 -9.34 -32.56 -27.15
C VAL A 109 -10.22 -32.74 -25.90
N HIS A 110 -11.54 -32.71 -26.04
CA HIS A 110 -12.47 -32.95 -24.92
C HIS A 110 -12.31 -34.33 -24.29
N ASP A 111 -12.00 -35.36 -25.09
CA ASP A 111 -11.84 -36.73 -24.61
C ASP A 111 -10.53 -36.86 -23.81
N TYR A 112 -9.47 -36.19 -24.26
CA TYR A 112 -8.22 -36.07 -23.50
C TYR A 112 -8.43 -35.37 -22.15
N ILE A 113 -9.16 -34.26 -22.13
CA ILE A 113 -9.45 -33.52 -20.88
C ILE A 113 -10.24 -34.41 -19.91
N SER A 114 -11.26 -35.12 -20.41
CA SER A 114 -12.05 -36.05 -19.60
C SER A 114 -11.17 -37.18 -19.03
N HIS A 115 -10.28 -37.75 -19.85
CA HIS A 115 -9.32 -38.78 -19.44
C HIS A 115 -8.38 -38.29 -18.34
N VAL A 116 -7.74 -37.13 -18.52
CA VAL A 116 -6.80 -36.55 -17.56
C VAL A 116 -7.49 -36.21 -16.24
N ASN A 117 -8.70 -35.65 -16.29
CA ASN A 117 -9.49 -35.39 -15.09
C ASN A 117 -9.82 -36.68 -14.34
N GLY A 118 -10.14 -37.76 -15.07
CA GLY A 118 -10.36 -39.08 -14.48
C GLY A 118 -9.10 -39.64 -13.79
N GLU A 119 -7.93 -39.48 -14.38
CA GLU A 119 -6.66 -39.89 -13.76
C GLU A 119 -6.30 -39.07 -12.54
N ILE A 120 -6.50 -37.75 -12.58
CA ILE A 120 -6.30 -36.87 -11.43
C ILE A 120 -7.24 -37.27 -10.29
N GLN A 121 -8.52 -37.52 -10.58
CA GLN A 121 -9.48 -37.97 -9.57
C GLN A 121 -9.11 -39.33 -8.99
N LYS A 122 -8.67 -40.30 -9.81
CA LYS A 122 -8.13 -41.57 -9.33
C LYS A 122 -6.89 -41.39 -8.47
N TRP A 123 -5.99 -40.46 -8.82
CA TRP A 123 -4.80 -40.17 -8.03
C TRP A 123 -5.13 -39.53 -6.67
N LEU A 124 -6.17 -38.68 -6.64
CA LEU A 124 -6.66 -38.01 -5.44
C LEU A 124 -7.47 -38.92 -4.49
N THR A 125 -7.87 -40.12 -4.92
CA THR A 125 -8.74 -41.02 -4.16
C THR A 125 -8.06 -42.36 -3.87
N PRO A 126 -7.89 -42.80 -2.62
CA PRO A 126 -8.46 -42.25 -1.39
C PRO A 126 -7.66 -41.06 -0.83
N VAL A 127 -8.34 -40.26 0.00
CA VAL A 127 -7.77 -39.14 0.77
C VAL A 127 -6.48 -39.59 1.44
N ARG A 128 -5.35 -39.15 0.90
CA ARG A 128 -4.04 -39.41 1.51
C ARG A 128 -3.87 -38.45 2.68
N HIS A 129 -4.01 -38.96 3.90
CA HIS A 129 -3.50 -38.26 5.07
C HIS A 129 -1.98 -38.19 4.93
N LEU A 130 -1.47 -37.02 4.55
CA LEU A 130 -0.03 -36.76 4.62
C LEU A 130 0.38 -36.95 6.08
N PRO A 131 1.48 -37.70 6.36
CA PRO A 131 1.97 -37.82 7.72
C PRO A 131 2.24 -36.42 8.29
N ALA A 132 2.01 -36.25 9.59
CA ALA A 132 2.41 -35.03 10.27
C ALA A 132 3.89 -34.77 9.96
N SER A 133 4.21 -33.53 9.57
CA SER A 133 5.59 -33.13 9.30
C SER A 133 6.43 -33.54 10.51
N PRO A 134 7.51 -34.31 10.33
CA PRO A 134 8.30 -34.78 11.47
C PRO A 134 8.70 -33.56 12.30
N GLU A 135 8.39 -33.59 13.59
CA GLU A 135 8.88 -32.57 14.52
C GLU A 135 10.39 -32.48 14.32
N SER A 136 10.88 -31.29 13.98
CA SER A 136 12.27 -31.09 13.61
C SER A 136 13.18 -31.42 14.80
N SER A 137 13.66 -32.67 14.84
CA SER A 137 14.62 -33.17 15.80
C SER A 137 15.97 -33.43 15.14
N ASP A 138 16.40 -32.61 14.19
CA ASP A 138 17.74 -32.71 13.59
C ASP A 138 18.37 -31.32 13.47
N HIS A 139 19.05 -30.92 14.53
CA HIS A 139 20.12 -29.92 14.45
C HIS A 139 21.46 -30.66 14.51
N GLU A 140 21.85 -31.25 13.39
CA GLU A 140 23.26 -31.51 13.10
C GLU A 140 23.63 -30.71 11.84
N GLU A 141 24.32 -29.58 12.05
CA GLU A 141 24.98 -28.86 10.95
C GLU A 141 26.19 -29.69 10.49
N PRO A 142 26.33 -30.00 9.18
CA PRO A 142 27.55 -30.61 8.69
C PRO A 142 28.73 -29.64 8.80
N SER A 143 29.89 -30.19 9.21
CA SER A 143 31.10 -29.44 9.51
C SER A 143 31.69 -28.76 8.28
N ARG A 144 32.36 -27.63 8.53
CA ARG A 144 32.89 -26.68 7.55
C ARG A 144 34.19 -27.15 6.85
N ALA A 145 34.44 -28.46 6.77
CA ALA A 145 35.68 -29.04 6.26
C ALA A 145 35.59 -29.66 4.85
N ASP A 146 34.40 -29.81 4.25
CA ASP A 146 34.21 -30.64 3.04
C ASP A 146 34.23 -29.90 1.68
N PHE A 147 34.69 -28.65 1.60
CA PHE A 147 34.83 -27.96 0.31
C PHE A 147 36.24 -27.44 0.09
N GLY A 148 37.07 -28.27 -0.56
CA GLY A 148 38.44 -27.96 -0.97
C GLY A 148 38.56 -26.64 -1.76
N LEU A 149 39.58 -25.86 -1.42
CA LEU A 149 39.92 -24.56 -1.99
C LEU A 149 40.87 -24.69 -3.20
N PRO A 150 40.77 -23.83 -4.24
CA PRO A 150 41.87 -23.43 -5.11
C PRO A 150 42.54 -22.11 -4.65
N PRO A 151 43.73 -21.75 -5.18
CA PRO A 151 44.84 -21.24 -4.38
C PRO A 151 44.88 -19.72 -4.15
N VAL A 152 45.70 -19.41 -3.13
CA VAL A 152 46.03 -18.10 -2.55
C VAL A 152 46.81 -17.23 -3.53
N PHE A 153 46.35 -15.99 -3.75
CA PHE A 153 47.18 -14.92 -4.31
C PHE A 153 47.86 -14.12 -3.19
N HIS A 154 49.16 -13.86 -3.35
CA HIS A 154 50.00 -13.14 -2.40
C HIS A 154 49.64 -11.64 -2.28
N PRO A 155 49.71 -11.06 -1.07
CA PRO A 155 49.58 -9.62 -0.88
C PRO A 155 50.93 -8.91 -1.11
N ILE A 156 50.95 -8.01 -2.09
CA ILE A 156 52.02 -7.02 -2.27
C ILE A 156 51.85 -5.94 -1.19
N GLY A 157 52.87 -5.79 -0.35
CA GLY A 157 52.81 -5.04 0.89
C GLY A 157 53.00 -3.54 0.80
N THR A 158 52.93 -2.90 1.96
CA THR A 158 53.91 -1.92 2.42
C THR A 158 53.90 -1.92 3.95
N THR A 159 55.09 -1.73 4.50
CA THR A 159 55.54 -2.09 5.82
C THR A 159 55.40 -0.95 6.84
N ASN A 160 55.25 -1.35 8.12
CA ASN A 160 56.07 -0.96 9.28
C ASN A 160 55.34 -0.47 10.56
N ARG A 161 55.70 -1.19 11.65
CA ARG A 161 55.69 -0.88 13.10
C ARG A 161 54.48 -1.36 13.96
N PRO A 162 54.70 -1.67 15.25
CA PRO A 162 55.56 -2.76 15.76
C PRO A 162 54.88 -3.59 16.90
N SER A 163 55.47 -4.75 17.18
CA SER A 163 55.47 -5.51 18.45
C SER A 163 54.14 -5.82 19.17
N ARG A 164 53.75 -7.10 19.06
CA ARG A 164 52.94 -7.90 19.98
C ARG A 164 53.24 -7.63 21.46
N LEU A 165 52.20 -7.74 22.29
CA LEU A 165 52.23 -8.55 23.53
C LEU A 165 50.80 -9.05 23.82
N GLY A 166 50.62 -10.36 23.85
CA GLY A 166 49.40 -11.03 24.33
C GLY A 166 48.70 -11.92 23.30
N THR A 167 48.95 -13.23 23.37
CA THR A 167 48.14 -14.25 22.69
C THR A 167 46.80 -14.38 23.42
N PHE A 168 45.70 -13.96 22.79
CA PHE A 168 44.36 -14.08 23.35
C PHE A 168 43.88 -15.54 23.21
N LEU A 169 43.80 -16.26 24.33
CA LEU A 169 43.15 -17.56 24.41
C LEU A 169 41.62 -17.38 24.33
N TYR A 170 40.97 -18.06 23.40
CA TYR A 170 39.51 -18.18 23.38
C TYR A 170 39.06 -19.13 24.51
N PRO A 171 38.09 -18.76 25.36
CA PRO A 171 37.46 -19.72 26.26
C PRO A 171 36.66 -20.73 25.43
N GLY A 172 36.89 -22.02 25.70
CA GLY A 172 36.12 -23.12 25.14
C GLY A 172 34.63 -22.98 25.41
N ALA A 173 33.83 -23.37 24.42
CA ALA A 173 32.38 -23.31 24.46
C ALA A 173 31.82 -24.44 25.35
N ASP A 174 31.78 -24.21 26.65
CA ASP A 174 31.04 -25.10 27.56
C ASP A 174 29.93 -24.38 28.33
N LYS A 175 28.78 -25.06 28.32
CA LYS A 175 27.47 -24.66 28.83
C LYS A 175 27.52 -24.37 30.34
N LYS A 176 26.86 -23.28 30.75
CA LYS A 176 25.86 -23.28 31.84
C LYS A 176 25.18 -21.91 31.92
N ARG A 177 23.90 -21.87 31.53
CA ARG A 177 22.99 -20.76 31.88
C ARG A 177 22.80 -20.79 33.39
N HIS A 178 23.60 -20.00 34.11
CA HIS A 178 23.20 -19.52 35.42
C HIS A 178 22.27 -18.33 35.21
N ASP A 179 20.96 -18.54 35.36
CA ASP A 179 20.06 -17.46 35.73
C ASP A 179 20.52 -16.94 37.10
N LYS A 180 21.27 -15.82 37.11
CA LYS A 180 21.51 -15.07 38.34
C LYS A 180 20.17 -14.47 38.79
N PRO A 181 19.61 -14.86 39.95
CA PRO A 181 18.44 -14.19 40.48
C PRO A 181 18.85 -12.76 40.87
N GLY A 182 18.22 -11.76 40.26
CA GLY A 182 18.39 -10.35 40.64
C GLY A 182 18.79 -9.38 39.52
N LEU A 183 19.21 -9.86 38.34
CA LEU A 183 19.52 -8.95 37.22
C LEU A 183 18.36 -8.91 36.20
N PRO A 184 17.74 -7.73 35.96
CA PRO A 184 16.63 -7.62 35.03
C PRO A 184 17.04 -8.06 33.61
N LYS A 185 16.24 -8.90 32.96
CA LYS A 185 16.37 -9.26 31.53
C LYS A 185 16.70 -7.99 30.72
N LYS A 186 17.61 -8.06 29.72
CA LYS A 186 18.09 -6.92 28.91
C LYS A 186 16.99 -5.93 28.44
N GLY A 187 15.77 -6.41 28.18
CA GLY A 187 14.60 -5.57 27.88
C GLY A 187 14.10 -4.71 29.05
N LYS A 188 14.07 -5.25 30.27
CA LYS A 188 13.74 -4.51 31.51
C LYS A 188 14.85 -3.52 31.88
N PHE A 189 16.12 -3.83 31.63
CA PHE A 189 17.22 -2.88 31.84
C PHE A 189 17.14 -1.67 30.90
N ARG A 190 16.73 -1.86 29.63
CA ARG A 190 16.41 -0.75 28.70
C ARG A 190 15.20 0.08 29.14
N ALA A 191 14.21 -0.54 29.77
CA ALA A 191 13.06 0.16 30.35
C ALA A 191 13.43 0.94 31.62
N ALA A 192 14.32 0.40 32.46
CA ALA A 192 14.84 1.07 33.67
C ALA A 192 15.83 2.20 33.34
N LEU A 193 16.63 2.06 32.27
CA LEU A 193 17.53 3.11 31.76
C LEU A 193 16.81 4.20 30.96
N LYS A 194 15.53 4.00 30.57
CA LYS A 194 14.67 5.11 30.18
C LYS A 194 14.41 5.91 31.45
N ARG A 195 15.33 6.84 31.76
CA ARG A 195 15.13 7.88 32.76
C ARG A 195 13.69 8.39 32.57
N PRO A 196 12.87 8.48 33.63
CA PRO A 196 11.57 9.12 33.52
C PRO A 196 11.81 10.46 32.84
N SER A 197 11.08 10.72 31.75
CA SER A 197 11.21 11.97 31.00
C SER A 197 11.29 13.09 32.04
N SER A 198 12.42 13.78 32.11
CA SER A 198 12.77 14.78 33.14
C SER A 198 11.50 15.43 33.68
N VAL A 199 11.22 15.30 34.99
CA VAL A 199 9.99 15.76 35.63
C VAL A 199 9.58 17.07 34.97
N LYS A 200 8.48 17.02 34.20
CA LYS A 200 8.09 18.18 33.39
C LYS A 200 7.70 19.29 34.38
N TYR A 201 8.38 20.43 34.28
CA TYR A 201 8.20 21.58 35.16
C TYR A 201 6.74 22.08 35.13
N ALA A 202 6.28 22.73 36.21
CA ALA A 202 4.89 23.16 36.37
C ALA A 202 4.36 23.96 35.16
N VAL A 203 5.19 24.85 34.60
CA VAL A 203 4.87 25.66 33.40
C VAL A 203 4.60 24.79 32.15
N TYR A 204 5.28 23.64 32.02
CA TYR A 204 5.00 22.72 30.90
C TYR A 204 3.62 22.07 31.05
N LYS A 205 3.22 21.73 32.28
CA LYS A 205 1.92 21.11 32.57
C LYS A 205 0.77 22.10 32.39
N SER A 206 0.99 23.38 32.74
CA SER A 206 -0.04 24.43 32.63
C SER A 206 -0.34 24.87 31.19
N VAL A 207 0.57 24.65 30.24
CA VAL A 207 0.36 25.01 28.83
C VAL A 207 -0.22 23.79 28.09
N PRO A 208 -1.48 23.80 27.64
CA PRO A 208 -2.02 22.69 26.87
C PRO A 208 -1.34 22.58 25.50
N TYR A 209 -1.28 21.37 24.94
CA TYR A 209 -0.70 21.17 23.60
C TYR A 209 -1.66 21.61 22.48
N THR A 210 -2.96 21.49 22.73
CA THR A 210 -4.08 21.87 21.85
C THR A 210 -4.93 22.94 22.56
N ARG A 211 -5.33 24.01 21.85
CA ARG A 211 -6.13 25.09 22.45
C ARG A 211 -7.63 24.78 22.52
N LEU A 212 -8.12 23.88 21.67
CA LEU A 212 -9.55 23.58 21.55
C LEU A 212 -9.99 22.56 22.62
N PRO A 213 -11.06 22.85 23.39
CA PRO A 213 -11.69 21.87 24.26
C PRO A 213 -12.37 20.80 23.39
N GLY A 214 -11.94 19.53 23.52
CA GLY A 214 -12.41 18.41 22.66
C GLY A 214 -11.34 17.82 21.74
N ALA A 215 -10.13 18.37 21.74
CA ALA A 215 -9.02 17.81 20.98
C ALA A 215 -8.65 16.39 21.44
N VAL A 216 -8.29 15.53 20.47
CA VAL A 216 -7.89 14.13 20.67
C VAL A 216 -7.02 13.97 21.93
N PRO A 217 -7.38 13.09 22.89
CA PRO A 217 -6.65 12.93 24.15
C PRO A 217 -5.15 12.66 23.91
N GLU A 218 -4.27 13.00 24.86
CA GLU A 218 -2.80 12.92 24.69
C GLU A 218 -2.31 11.55 24.17
N ARG A 219 -3.01 10.46 24.52
CA ARG A 219 -2.72 9.09 24.07
C ARG A 219 -3.15 8.78 22.63
N GLY A 220 -3.88 9.69 21.97
CA GLY A 220 -4.66 9.38 20.78
C GLY A 220 -5.91 8.59 21.14
N GLN A 221 -7.01 8.78 20.42
CA GLN A 221 -8.13 7.84 20.47
C GLN A 221 -7.66 6.54 19.80
N ARG A 222 -7.78 5.41 20.51
CA ARG A 222 -7.42 4.11 19.95
C ARG A 222 -8.54 3.65 19.01
N GLY A 223 -8.18 3.08 17.86
CA GLY A 223 -9.15 2.74 16.81
C GLY A 223 -10.15 1.64 17.22
N ASP A 224 -9.78 0.80 18.19
CA ASP A 224 -10.62 -0.20 18.85
C ASP A 224 -11.75 0.39 19.70
N GLN A 225 -11.71 1.69 19.99
CA GLN A 225 -12.72 2.38 20.80
C GLN A 225 -13.79 3.10 19.95
N THR A 226 -13.63 3.13 18.63
CA THR A 226 -14.66 3.70 17.75
C THR A 226 -15.82 2.71 17.68
N LYS A 227 -16.99 3.12 18.18
CA LYS A 227 -18.22 2.35 18.00
C LYS A 227 -18.69 2.49 16.55
N TRP A 228 -18.83 1.37 15.86
CA TRP A 228 -19.40 1.31 14.52
C TRP A 228 -20.89 1.00 14.62
N ARG A 229 -21.72 1.67 13.82
CA ARG A 229 -23.17 1.41 13.73
C ARG A 229 -23.47 0.03 13.17
N ARG A 230 -22.63 -0.44 12.23
CA ARG A 230 -22.78 -1.74 11.57
C ARG A 230 -21.54 -2.60 11.77
N SER A 231 -21.76 -3.89 11.98
CA SER A 231 -20.74 -4.92 11.92
C SER A 231 -20.83 -5.68 10.58
N ILE A 232 -19.77 -6.41 10.24
CA ILE A 232 -19.80 -7.26 9.04
C ILE A 232 -20.83 -8.37 9.15
N LYS A 233 -21.09 -8.85 10.38
CA LYS A 233 -22.12 -9.85 10.65
C LYS A 233 -23.52 -9.30 10.33
N ASP A 234 -23.78 -8.04 10.68
CA ASP A 234 -25.09 -7.41 10.40
C ASP A 234 -25.32 -7.30 8.89
N ILE A 235 -24.28 -6.93 8.13
CA ILE A 235 -24.37 -6.82 6.67
C ILE A 235 -24.57 -8.20 6.03
N LEU A 236 -23.79 -9.21 6.41
CA LEU A 236 -23.84 -10.55 5.79
C LEU A 236 -25.07 -11.38 6.20
N ASN A 237 -25.72 -11.06 7.31
CA ASN A 237 -26.97 -11.71 7.73
C ASN A 237 -28.22 -10.99 7.23
N ALA A 238 -28.07 -9.82 6.61
CA ALA A 238 -29.17 -9.05 6.05
C ALA A 238 -29.82 -9.79 4.88
N ASP A 239 -31.15 -9.85 4.85
CA ASP A 239 -31.87 -10.19 3.62
C ASP A 239 -31.83 -9.02 2.62
N ASN A 240 -32.21 -9.28 1.36
CA ASN A 240 -32.17 -8.26 0.30
C ASN A 240 -33.02 -7.02 0.58
N LYS A 241 -34.05 -7.13 1.42
CA LYS A 241 -34.83 -5.96 1.85
C LYS A 241 -34.11 -5.20 2.96
N SER A 242 -33.73 -5.87 4.05
CA SER A 242 -33.07 -5.19 5.17
C SER A 242 -31.73 -4.59 4.80
N ILE A 243 -30.99 -5.14 3.82
CA ILE A 243 -29.76 -4.49 3.34
C ILE A 243 -30.07 -3.14 2.68
N VAL A 244 -31.15 -3.06 1.91
CA VAL A 244 -31.58 -1.79 1.29
C VAL A 244 -32.04 -0.81 2.36
N ASP A 245 -32.84 -1.26 3.33
CA ASP A 245 -33.32 -0.43 4.43
C ASP A 245 -32.13 0.07 5.28
N MET A 246 -31.19 -0.81 5.65
CA MET A 246 -29.98 -0.45 6.40
C MET A 246 -29.12 0.58 5.67
N LEU A 247 -28.86 0.38 4.37
CA LEU A 247 -28.05 1.30 3.59
C LEU A 247 -28.75 2.65 3.38
N THR A 248 -30.08 2.67 3.32
CA THR A 248 -30.88 3.90 3.21
C THR A 248 -30.87 4.65 4.55
N ASP A 249 -31.06 3.96 5.66
CA ASP A 249 -30.96 4.50 7.03
C ASP A 249 -29.57 5.07 7.37
N ASP A 250 -28.53 4.46 6.79
CA ASP A 250 -27.14 4.88 6.92
C ASP A 250 -26.74 5.93 5.87
N LYS A 251 -27.69 6.30 4.99
CA LYS A 251 -27.54 7.27 3.91
C LYS A 251 -26.46 6.90 2.88
N ILE A 252 -26.11 5.62 2.79
CA ILE A 252 -25.18 5.12 1.79
C ILE A 252 -25.86 5.11 0.43
N ILE A 253 -27.10 4.63 0.34
CA ILE A 253 -27.93 4.73 -0.86
C ILE A 253 -29.06 5.74 -0.65
N PRO A 254 -29.52 6.44 -1.70
CA PRO A 254 -30.63 7.37 -1.56
C PRO A 254 -31.97 6.64 -1.56
N ASP A 255 -32.96 7.25 -0.90
CA ASP A 255 -34.36 6.94 -1.15
C ASP A 255 -34.79 7.61 -2.47
N TRP A 256 -35.26 6.80 -3.41
CA TRP A 256 -35.73 7.27 -4.71
C TRP A 256 -37.23 7.58 -4.72
N THR A 257 -37.95 7.33 -3.62
CA THR A 257 -39.40 7.51 -3.55
C THR A 257 -39.78 8.95 -3.90
N GLY A 258 -40.64 9.12 -4.90
CA GLY A 258 -41.09 10.42 -5.39
C GLY A 258 -40.07 11.20 -6.22
N ALA A 259 -38.83 10.72 -6.35
CA ALA A 259 -37.80 11.34 -7.17
C ALA A 259 -38.13 11.27 -8.67
N GLN A 260 -37.56 12.18 -9.45
CA GLN A 260 -37.72 12.22 -10.89
C GLN A 260 -36.97 11.04 -11.53
N CYS A 261 -37.63 10.32 -12.43
CA CYS A 261 -37.08 9.13 -13.05
C CYS A 261 -35.87 9.50 -13.94
N PRO A 262 -34.65 8.99 -13.66
CA PRO A 262 -33.46 9.31 -14.45
C PRO A 262 -33.53 8.80 -15.90
N ARG A 263 -34.40 7.82 -16.20
CA ARG A 263 -34.53 7.26 -17.56
C ARG A 263 -35.42 8.11 -18.47
N CYS A 264 -36.54 8.63 -17.97
CA CYS A 264 -37.51 9.37 -18.78
C CYS A 264 -37.67 10.84 -18.39
N THR A 265 -36.96 11.29 -17.36
CA THR A 265 -36.89 12.67 -16.86
C THR A 265 -38.23 13.36 -16.63
N SER A 266 -39.35 12.64 -16.53
CA SER A 266 -40.66 13.27 -16.24
C SER A 266 -41.57 12.44 -15.35
N GLY A 267 -41.39 11.12 -15.30
CA GLY A 267 -42.10 10.28 -14.35
C GLY A 267 -41.55 10.42 -12.93
N LYS A 268 -42.39 10.15 -11.94
CA LYS A 268 -41.96 10.00 -10.55
C LYS A 268 -41.79 8.52 -10.21
N LEU A 269 -40.82 8.22 -9.37
CA LEU A 269 -40.59 6.87 -8.87
C LEU A 269 -41.55 6.57 -7.72
N SER A 270 -42.10 5.36 -7.72
CA SER A 270 -42.93 4.81 -6.64
C SER A 270 -42.08 4.54 -5.39
N GLY A 271 -42.71 4.08 -4.31
CA GLY A 271 -41.99 3.45 -3.21
C GLY A 271 -41.30 2.16 -3.65
N LEU A 272 -40.45 1.62 -2.77
CA LEU A 272 -39.74 0.36 -3.04
C LEU A 272 -40.74 -0.79 -3.19
N VAL A 273 -40.73 -1.45 -4.36
CA VAL A 273 -41.63 -2.56 -4.68
C VAL A 273 -40.84 -3.82 -5.00
N GLN A 274 -41.38 -4.97 -4.61
CA GLN A 274 -40.81 -6.27 -4.96
C GLN A 274 -41.21 -6.65 -6.39
N GLN A 275 -40.25 -6.65 -7.32
CA GLN A 275 -40.50 -7.06 -8.70
C GLN A 275 -40.55 -8.58 -8.85
N ARG A 276 -39.65 -9.27 -8.13
CA ARG A 276 -39.50 -10.74 -8.07
C ARG A 276 -39.04 -11.12 -6.66
N PRO A 277 -39.15 -12.39 -6.22
CA PRO A 277 -38.61 -12.82 -4.94
C PRO A 277 -37.16 -12.35 -4.75
N GLY A 278 -36.89 -11.63 -3.67
CA GLY A 278 -35.58 -11.03 -3.38
C GLY A 278 -35.16 -9.81 -4.21
N ALA A 279 -35.91 -9.36 -5.23
CA ALA A 279 -35.55 -8.23 -6.09
C ALA A 279 -36.42 -7.00 -5.81
N TRP A 280 -35.90 -6.08 -4.99
CA TRP A 280 -36.55 -4.82 -4.62
C TRP A 280 -36.11 -3.68 -5.53
N LYS A 281 -37.08 -2.98 -6.14
CA LYS A 281 -36.82 -1.94 -7.15
C LYS A 281 -37.81 -0.78 -7.02
N TYR A 282 -37.42 0.37 -7.54
CA TYR A 282 -38.30 1.52 -7.71
C TYR A 282 -38.91 1.50 -9.11
N ARG A 283 -40.23 1.71 -9.23
CA ARG A 283 -40.92 1.74 -10.53
C ARG A 283 -41.33 3.15 -10.92
N CYS A 284 -41.06 3.56 -12.15
CA CYS A 284 -41.56 4.81 -12.72
C CYS A 284 -43.08 4.77 -12.95
N ASN A 285 -43.80 5.80 -12.54
CA ASN A 285 -45.26 5.88 -12.70
C ASN A 285 -45.72 6.38 -14.08
N ARG A 286 -44.84 6.96 -14.91
CA ARG A 286 -45.19 7.52 -16.22
C ARG A 286 -45.58 6.40 -17.18
N LYS A 287 -46.75 6.56 -17.81
CA LYS A 287 -47.17 5.72 -18.96
C LYS A 287 -46.08 5.77 -20.04
N HIS A 288 -45.79 4.64 -20.67
CA HIS A 288 -44.70 4.43 -21.65
C HIS A 288 -43.26 4.40 -21.10
N CYS A 289 -43.01 4.76 -19.83
CA CYS A 289 -41.71 4.50 -19.21
C CYS A 289 -41.74 3.21 -18.36
N GLN A 290 -42.50 3.23 -17.26
CA GLN A 290 -42.69 2.10 -16.32
C GLN A 290 -41.42 1.32 -15.93
N ALA A 291 -40.25 1.95 -16.08
CA ALA A 291 -38.96 1.33 -15.86
C ALA A 291 -38.75 1.01 -14.38
N TYR A 292 -38.07 -0.10 -14.13
CA TYR A 292 -37.61 -0.50 -12.81
C TYR A 292 -36.15 -0.07 -12.61
N LEU A 293 -35.86 0.53 -11.47
CA LEU A 293 -34.53 0.99 -11.07
C LEU A 293 -34.10 0.26 -9.80
N ASN A 294 -32.84 -0.14 -9.76
CA ASN A 294 -32.24 -0.72 -8.56
C ASN A 294 -32.05 0.37 -7.49
N PRO A 295 -32.02 0.02 -6.19
CA PRO A 295 -31.83 0.99 -5.13
C PRO A 295 -30.50 1.75 -5.21
N HIS A 296 -29.46 1.11 -5.74
CA HIS A 296 -28.14 1.69 -5.93
C HIS A 296 -27.90 2.17 -7.38
N HIS A 297 -28.96 2.44 -8.14
CA HIS A 297 -28.82 2.94 -9.50
C HIS A 297 -28.03 4.27 -9.53
N LEU A 298 -27.08 4.39 -10.47
CA LEU A 298 -26.14 5.52 -10.59
C LEU A 298 -25.25 5.77 -9.36
N HIS A 299 -25.18 4.82 -8.43
CA HIS A 299 -24.42 5.01 -7.19
C HIS A 299 -22.91 5.06 -7.48
N PRO A 300 -22.16 6.02 -6.88
CA PRO A 300 -20.75 6.18 -7.18
C PRO A 300 -19.86 5.06 -6.63
N LEU A 301 -20.36 4.18 -5.75
CA LEU A 301 -19.58 3.09 -5.16
C LEU A 301 -20.08 1.69 -5.52
N PHE A 302 -21.36 1.57 -5.89
CA PHE A 302 -22.00 0.29 -6.13
C PHE A 302 -22.32 0.18 -7.61
N VAL A 303 -22.14 -1.01 -8.16
CA VAL A 303 -22.30 -1.26 -9.58
C VAL A 303 -23.49 -2.18 -9.79
N ASP A 304 -24.42 -1.73 -10.64
CA ASP A 304 -25.44 -2.58 -11.24
C ASP A 304 -24.72 -3.55 -12.19
N ALA A 305 -24.69 -4.84 -11.89
CA ALA A 305 -24.06 -5.83 -12.77
C ALA A 305 -24.91 -7.11 -12.88
N ASP A 306 -25.08 -7.57 -14.13
CA ASP A 306 -25.74 -8.83 -14.48
C ASP A 306 -24.67 -9.84 -14.95
N GLY A 307 -24.69 -11.07 -14.43
CA GLY A 307 -23.80 -12.16 -14.85
C GLY A 307 -23.18 -12.95 -13.69
N SER A 308 -22.45 -14.04 -13.99
CA SER A 308 -21.83 -14.92 -13.00
C SER A 308 -20.69 -14.29 -12.19
N GLY A 309 -20.16 -13.15 -12.65
CA GLY A 309 -19.12 -12.38 -11.98
C GLY A 309 -19.62 -11.15 -11.22
N SER A 310 -20.93 -10.89 -11.17
CA SER A 310 -21.48 -9.75 -10.43
C SER A 310 -21.56 -10.07 -8.94
N SER A 311 -21.15 -9.11 -8.10
CA SER A 311 -21.33 -9.19 -6.65
C SER A 311 -22.64 -8.53 -6.29
N ASP A 312 -23.43 -9.19 -5.43
CA ASP A 312 -24.66 -8.61 -4.93
C ASP A 312 -24.41 -7.38 -4.03
N LEU A 313 -25.48 -6.62 -3.77
CA LEU A 313 -25.39 -5.40 -2.97
C LEU A 313 -24.86 -5.68 -1.55
N GLN A 314 -25.19 -6.84 -0.99
CA GLN A 314 -24.70 -7.28 0.31
C GLN A 314 -23.18 -7.44 0.32
N THR A 315 -22.63 -8.17 -0.65
CA THR A 315 -21.19 -8.39 -0.79
C THR A 315 -20.47 -7.08 -1.07
N GLN A 316 -21.00 -6.25 -1.99
CA GLN A 316 -20.44 -4.91 -2.26
C GLN A 316 -20.41 -4.03 -1.00
N SER A 317 -21.44 -4.10 -0.15
CA SER A 317 -21.52 -3.38 1.12
C SER A 317 -20.53 -3.91 2.16
N ALA A 318 -20.37 -5.24 2.25
CA ALA A 318 -19.40 -5.86 3.13
C ALA A 318 -17.97 -5.49 2.72
N MET A 319 -17.67 -5.45 1.42
CA MET A 319 -16.39 -4.96 0.91
C MET A 319 -16.14 -3.50 1.28
N LEU A 320 -17.16 -2.65 1.16
CA LEU A 320 -17.05 -1.25 1.56
C LEU A 320 -16.73 -1.13 3.05
N LEU A 321 -17.42 -1.88 3.92
CA LEU A 321 -17.15 -1.87 5.35
C LEU A 321 -15.71 -2.33 5.65
N LEU A 322 -15.25 -3.42 5.03
CA LEU A 322 -13.88 -3.90 5.18
C LEU A 322 -12.83 -2.89 4.66
N LYS A 323 -13.14 -2.12 3.60
CA LYS A 323 -12.25 -1.03 3.14
C LYS A 323 -12.14 0.06 4.19
N LEU A 324 -13.27 0.44 4.80
CA LEU A 324 -13.32 1.53 5.77
C LEU A 324 -12.64 1.16 7.09
N THR A 325 -12.71 -0.10 7.51
CA THR A 325 -11.95 -0.60 8.67
C THR A 325 -10.44 -0.72 8.39
N GLY A 326 -10.04 -0.65 7.12
CA GLY A 326 -8.64 -0.73 6.69
C GLY A 326 -8.12 -2.16 6.63
N ALA A 327 -9.00 -3.16 6.49
CA ALA A 327 -8.59 -4.54 6.29
C ALA A 327 -7.75 -4.68 5.00
N PRO A 328 -6.68 -5.50 5.00
CA PRO A 328 -5.89 -5.74 3.80
C PRO A 328 -6.77 -6.29 2.67
N THR A 329 -6.61 -5.78 1.45
CA THR A 329 -7.42 -6.23 0.31
C THR A 329 -7.17 -7.71 -0.02
N ALA A 330 -6.00 -8.25 0.33
CA ALA A 330 -5.68 -9.67 0.21
C ALA A 330 -6.55 -10.56 1.12
N ASP A 331 -7.14 -10.00 2.17
CA ASP A 331 -8.06 -10.73 3.05
C ASP A 331 -9.50 -10.63 2.54
N PHE A 332 -9.79 -9.76 1.58
CA PHE A 332 -11.13 -9.63 1.02
C PHE A 332 -11.48 -10.85 0.18
N SER A 333 -10.52 -11.41 -0.55
CA SER A 333 -10.73 -12.65 -1.28
C SER A 333 -10.95 -13.84 -0.34
N LYS A 334 -10.35 -13.82 0.86
CA LYS A 334 -10.53 -14.86 1.88
C LYS A 334 -11.87 -14.74 2.62
N ILE A 335 -12.36 -13.51 2.80
CA ILE A 335 -13.58 -13.24 3.58
C ILE A 335 -14.81 -13.14 2.67
N LEU A 336 -14.69 -12.57 1.47
CA LEU A 336 -15.80 -12.17 0.59
C LEU A 336 -15.62 -12.54 -0.90
N HIS A 337 -14.44 -13.02 -1.34
CA HIS A 337 -14.17 -13.37 -2.75
C HIS A 337 -14.26 -12.25 -3.82
N VAL A 338 -13.77 -11.00 -3.58
CA VAL A 338 -13.95 -9.87 -4.57
C VAL A 338 -12.81 -8.79 -4.65
N ASN A 339 -12.72 -7.98 -5.75
CA ASN A 339 -11.70 -6.93 -6.05
C ASN A 339 -12.20 -5.61 -6.76
N HIS A 340 -12.06 -4.36 -6.20
CA HIS A 340 -11.69 -3.03 -6.85
C HIS A 340 -11.92 -1.69 -6.01
N LYS A 341 -11.66 -0.45 -6.55
CA LYS A 341 -11.36 0.87 -5.83
C LYS A 341 -11.96 2.20 -6.43
N PHE A 342 -12.06 3.31 -5.63
CA PHE A 342 -12.71 4.65 -5.92
C PHE A 342 -11.90 5.98 -5.64
N LYS A 343 -12.47 7.20 -5.90
CA LYS A 343 -11.85 8.59 -5.98
C LYS A 343 -12.54 9.72 -5.13
N GLN A 344 -11.91 10.91 -4.92
CA GLN A 344 -12.42 12.05 -4.07
C GLN A 344 -11.89 13.51 -4.36
N LYS A 345 -12.43 14.54 -3.63
CA LYS A 345 -12.36 16.05 -3.76
C LYS A 345 -11.64 16.82 -2.58
N THR A 346 -11.70 18.18 -2.50
CA THR A 346 -10.80 19.15 -1.76
C THR A 346 -11.44 20.09 -0.67
N MET A 347 -10.65 20.66 0.29
CA MET A 347 -11.06 21.53 1.47
C MET A 347 -10.09 22.71 1.87
N LYS A 348 -10.38 23.51 2.94
CA LYS A 348 -9.66 24.74 3.44
C LYS A 348 -9.33 24.76 4.97
N LEU A 349 -8.46 25.69 5.46
CA LEU A 349 -7.88 25.80 6.83
C LEU A 349 -8.13 27.14 7.57
N GLY A 350 -8.40 27.14 8.88
CA GLY A 350 -8.46 28.33 9.76
C GLY A 350 -9.68 29.25 9.58
N ASP A 351 -10.04 30.02 10.62
CA ASP A 351 -11.23 30.91 10.63
C ASP A 351 -10.90 32.42 10.52
N GLY A 352 -9.64 32.83 10.73
CA GLY A 352 -9.18 34.23 10.66
C GLY A 352 -9.52 35.10 11.88
N HIS A 353 -10.24 34.58 12.86
CA HIS A 353 -10.74 35.36 14.01
C HIS A 353 -9.79 35.24 15.21
N SER A 354 -9.32 34.02 15.50
CA SER A 354 -8.49 33.73 16.68
C SER A 354 -7.12 33.16 16.29
N TRP A 355 -6.14 33.27 17.21
CA TRP A 355 -4.81 32.72 16.95
C TRP A 355 -4.83 31.19 17.06
N MET A 356 -4.47 30.49 15.99
CA MET A 356 -4.50 29.01 15.91
C MET A 356 -3.11 28.39 15.86
N ASP A 357 -2.94 27.17 16.41
CA ASP A 357 -1.69 26.40 16.29
C ASP A 357 -1.77 25.49 15.08
N VAL A 358 -0.90 25.68 14.10
CA VAL A 358 -0.82 24.85 12.89
C VAL A 358 0.57 24.23 12.80
N GLU A 359 0.64 22.94 12.55
CA GLU A 359 1.89 22.24 12.27
C GLU A 359 2.03 22.02 10.76
N GLY A 360 3.24 22.17 10.25
CA GLY A 360 3.58 21.87 8.86
C GLY A 360 4.89 21.12 8.74
N ASP A 361 4.92 20.18 7.80
CA ASP A 361 6.08 19.32 7.52
C ASP A 361 5.93 18.68 6.13
N GLU A 362 7.02 18.13 5.57
CA GLU A 362 6.99 17.37 4.33
C GLU A 362 7.21 15.87 4.56
N ALA A 363 6.45 15.04 3.83
CA ALA A 363 6.68 13.61 3.79
C ALA A 363 6.91 13.10 2.38
N THR A 364 7.88 12.21 2.26
CA THR A 364 8.09 11.40 1.06
C THR A 364 7.37 10.06 1.21
N PHE A 365 6.59 9.68 0.19
CA PHE A 365 5.86 8.42 0.16
C PHE A 365 6.58 7.36 -0.65
N THR A 366 7.04 7.68 -1.86
CA THR A 366 7.73 6.72 -2.72
C THR A 366 8.71 7.41 -3.66
N LYS A 367 9.51 6.61 -4.35
CA LYS A 367 10.43 7.03 -5.40
C LYS A 367 10.32 6.09 -6.61
N THR A 368 10.55 6.62 -7.80
CA THR A 368 10.59 5.82 -9.03
C THR A 368 11.87 6.16 -9.79
N ASN A 369 12.51 5.13 -10.33
CA ASN A 369 13.67 5.29 -11.18
C ASN A 369 13.18 5.44 -12.62
N GLU A 370 13.30 6.65 -13.18
CA GLU A 370 12.88 7.01 -14.52
C GLU A 370 14.10 7.14 -15.45
N ALA A 371 15.11 6.26 -15.31
CA ALA A 371 16.38 6.39 -16.05
C ALA A 371 16.22 6.43 -17.59
N GLU A 372 15.18 5.80 -18.11
CA GLU A 372 14.88 5.75 -19.56
C GLU A 372 14.23 7.05 -20.08
N VAL A 373 13.54 7.80 -19.22
CA VAL A 373 12.73 8.97 -19.59
C VAL A 373 13.29 10.27 -18.98
N ALA A 374 14.24 10.17 -18.04
CA ALA A 374 14.82 11.31 -17.37
C ALA A 374 15.67 12.14 -18.34
N GLY A 375 15.38 13.44 -18.44
CA GLY A 375 16.20 14.38 -19.22
C GLY A 375 17.64 14.49 -18.74
N ASP A 376 17.91 14.19 -17.46
CA ASP A 376 19.24 14.04 -16.89
C ASP A 376 19.43 12.61 -16.37
N LYS A 377 20.12 11.76 -17.16
CA LYS A 377 20.40 10.36 -16.83
C LYS A 377 21.20 10.19 -15.52
N SER A 378 21.90 11.23 -15.06
CA SER A 378 22.63 11.21 -13.78
C SER A 378 21.71 11.31 -12.55
N LYS A 379 20.51 11.86 -12.74
CA LYS A 379 19.49 12.06 -11.68
C LYS A 379 18.18 11.39 -12.05
N PRO A 380 18.14 10.06 -12.17
CA PRO A 380 16.96 9.36 -12.67
C PRO A 380 15.88 9.15 -11.61
N ILE A 381 16.13 9.50 -10.34
CA ILE A 381 15.17 9.25 -9.26
C ILE A 381 14.19 10.40 -9.14
N ARG A 382 12.92 10.10 -9.40
CA ARG A 382 11.79 10.99 -9.12
C ARG A 382 11.16 10.63 -7.78
N TRP A 383 10.75 11.66 -7.04
CA TRP A 383 10.18 11.50 -5.70
C TRP A 383 8.70 11.89 -5.67
N GLU A 384 7.93 11.18 -4.85
CA GLU A 384 6.58 11.58 -4.43
C GLU A 384 6.67 12.24 -3.05
N GLN A 385 6.73 13.58 -3.03
CA GLN A 385 6.79 14.36 -1.79
C GLN A 385 5.54 15.23 -1.65
N TRP A 386 5.03 15.34 -0.43
CA TRP A 386 3.84 16.11 -0.10
C TRP A 386 4.12 17.00 1.11
N LEU A 387 3.59 18.22 1.06
CA LEU A 387 3.52 19.16 2.16
C LEU A 387 2.18 18.99 2.86
N GLY A 388 2.22 18.92 4.18
CA GLY A 388 1.03 18.80 5.01
C GLY A 388 0.91 19.98 5.96
N PHE A 389 -0.32 20.41 6.20
CA PHE A 389 -0.67 21.40 7.21
C PHE A 389 -1.78 20.84 8.07
N VAL A 390 -1.66 20.91 9.39
CA VAL A 390 -2.73 20.47 10.28
C VAL A 390 -2.84 21.38 11.49
N GLU A 391 -4.05 21.84 11.75
CA GLU A 391 -4.37 22.56 12.97
C GLU A 391 -4.42 21.59 14.16
N ARG A 392 -3.80 21.97 15.26
CA ARG A 392 -3.73 21.11 16.44
C ARG A 392 -5.10 20.88 17.04
N GLY A 393 -5.47 19.61 17.16
CA GLY A 393 -6.76 19.19 17.73
C GLY A 393 -7.89 19.10 16.71
N ARG A 394 -7.64 19.44 15.44
CA ARG A 394 -8.61 19.34 14.33
C ARG A 394 -8.05 18.46 13.21
N PRO A 395 -8.20 17.13 13.28
CA PRO A 395 -7.70 16.24 12.23
C PRO A 395 -8.29 16.57 10.85
N ASP A 396 -9.56 16.97 10.80
CA ASP A 396 -10.32 17.44 9.63
C ASP A 396 -9.68 18.63 8.91
N SER A 397 -8.84 19.38 9.62
CA SER A 397 -8.11 20.51 9.06
C SER A 397 -6.89 20.11 8.20
N LEU A 398 -6.50 18.83 8.19
CA LEU A 398 -5.30 18.37 7.46
C LEU A 398 -5.41 18.72 5.97
N ILE A 399 -4.55 19.62 5.48
CA ILE A 399 -4.39 19.92 4.06
C ILE A 399 -3.13 19.24 3.55
N LEU A 400 -3.23 18.60 2.38
CA LEU A 400 -2.12 18.00 1.67
C LEU A 400 -1.94 18.66 0.31
N GLU A 401 -0.75 19.20 0.08
CA GLU A 401 -0.31 19.80 -1.19
C GLU A 401 0.85 18.99 -1.75
N ARG A 402 0.75 18.66 -3.02
CA ARG A 402 1.75 17.84 -3.70
C ARG A 402 2.92 18.72 -4.11
N LEU A 403 4.15 18.30 -3.80
CA LEU A 403 5.36 19.03 -4.16
C LEU A 403 5.98 18.50 -5.46
N ASN A 404 6.84 19.30 -6.09
CA ASN A 404 7.59 18.90 -7.27
C ASN A 404 9.10 19.02 -7.02
N PRO A 405 9.65 18.16 -6.14
CA PRO A 405 11.07 18.21 -5.82
C PRO A 405 11.95 17.87 -7.03
N PRO A 406 13.21 18.34 -7.03
CA PRO A 406 14.15 17.98 -8.09
C PRO A 406 14.42 16.47 -8.10
N CYS A 407 14.63 15.92 -9.29
CA CYS A 407 15.12 14.54 -9.43
C CYS A 407 16.54 14.42 -8.86
N THR A 408 16.88 13.24 -8.36
CA THR A 408 18.17 13.00 -7.68
C THR A 408 18.88 11.77 -8.23
N TYR A 409 20.16 11.61 -7.87
CA TYR A 409 20.93 10.41 -8.17
C TYR A 409 20.38 9.17 -7.42
N LYS A 410 20.69 7.96 -7.91
CA LYS A 410 20.14 6.67 -7.41
C LYS A 410 20.30 6.46 -5.91
N ARG A 411 21.42 6.90 -5.34
CA ARG A 411 21.79 6.73 -3.93
C ARG A 411 21.42 7.93 -3.04
N ALA A 412 20.65 8.90 -3.53
CA ALA A 412 20.29 10.05 -2.74
C ALA A 412 19.40 9.65 -1.56
N PRO A 413 19.62 10.22 -0.37
CA PRO A 413 18.84 9.90 0.83
C PRO A 413 17.39 10.42 0.75
N GLY A 414 17.13 11.41 -0.09
CA GLY A 414 15.81 12.03 -0.27
C GLY A 414 15.85 13.20 -1.25
N PRO A 415 14.70 13.80 -1.56
CA PRO A 415 14.59 14.99 -2.42
C PRO A 415 15.15 16.28 -1.80
N GLY A 416 15.44 16.26 -0.50
CA GLY A 416 15.81 17.45 0.28
C GLY A 416 14.60 18.15 0.90
N ALA A 417 14.86 19.24 1.61
CA ALA A 417 13.84 20.08 2.23
C ALA A 417 13.08 20.90 1.17
N ILE A 418 11.84 21.35 1.49
CA ILE A 418 11.07 22.20 0.57
C ILE A 418 11.87 23.42 0.15
N ARG A 419 11.76 23.82 -1.11
CA ARG A 419 12.41 25.03 -1.62
C ARG A 419 11.54 26.25 -1.37
N ARG A 420 12.17 27.41 -1.19
CA ARG A 420 11.45 28.68 -0.97
C ARG A 420 10.48 29.02 -2.12
N VAL A 421 10.82 28.64 -3.36
CA VAL A 421 9.99 28.84 -4.55
C VAL A 421 8.69 28.02 -4.51
N GLU A 422 8.71 26.83 -3.92
CA GLU A 422 7.53 25.98 -3.72
C GLU A 422 6.76 26.40 -2.47
N TRP A 423 7.47 26.75 -1.40
CA TRP A 423 6.88 27.14 -0.13
C TRP A 423 6.10 28.46 -0.21
N LYS A 424 6.66 29.50 -0.84
CA LYS A 424 6.06 30.84 -0.90
C LYS A 424 4.60 30.84 -1.37
N PRO A 425 4.24 30.25 -2.53
CA PRO A 425 2.84 30.27 -2.98
C PRO A 425 1.91 29.48 -2.04
N LEU A 426 2.37 28.36 -1.47
CA LEU A 426 1.57 27.55 -0.55
C LEU A 426 1.32 28.26 0.78
N ALA A 427 2.36 28.92 1.32
CA ALA A 427 2.26 29.70 2.54
C ALA A 427 1.29 30.88 2.37
N MET A 428 1.36 31.59 1.23
CA MET A 428 0.46 32.69 0.94
C MET A 428 -0.99 32.21 0.76
N LYS A 429 -1.20 31.06 0.12
CA LYS A 429 -2.53 30.45 -0.09
C LYS A 429 -3.19 30.00 1.21
N HIS A 430 -2.42 29.39 2.11
CA HIS A 430 -2.97 28.67 3.27
C HIS A 430 -2.81 29.37 4.61
N LEU A 431 -1.86 30.29 4.78
CA LEU A 431 -1.53 30.87 6.09
C LEU A 431 -1.71 32.39 6.17
N ARG A 432 -1.62 33.11 5.05
CA ARG A 432 -1.65 34.58 5.04
C ARG A 432 -2.91 35.13 5.71
N ASN A 433 -2.71 36.06 6.65
CA ASN A 433 -3.74 36.75 7.40
C ASN A 433 -4.66 35.85 8.23
N ARG A 434 -4.24 34.61 8.54
CA ARG A 434 -5.06 33.66 9.31
C ARG A 434 -4.76 33.62 10.81
N ARG A 435 -3.89 34.51 11.31
CA ARG A 435 -3.45 34.57 12.72
C ARG A 435 -2.94 33.20 13.19
N VAL A 436 -1.87 32.70 12.58
CA VAL A 436 -1.38 31.34 12.83
C VAL A 436 -0.06 31.36 13.58
N VAL A 437 0.05 30.55 14.64
CA VAL A 437 1.34 30.10 15.17
C VAL A 437 1.73 28.85 14.41
N PHE A 438 2.70 28.97 13.52
CA PHE A 438 3.10 27.93 12.59
C PHE A 438 4.33 27.19 13.11
N HIS A 439 4.16 25.91 13.41
CA HIS A 439 5.19 25.04 13.95
C HIS A 439 5.77 24.16 12.84
N THR A 440 7.07 24.28 12.57
CA THR A 440 7.75 23.44 11.58
C THR A 440 9.10 22.94 12.09
N ASP A 441 9.70 22.08 11.29
CA ASP A 441 11.13 21.79 11.39
C ASP A 441 11.97 23.06 11.09
N SER A 442 13.29 22.94 11.21
CA SER A 442 14.20 24.07 11.02
C SER A 442 14.60 24.31 9.56
N ALA A 443 13.85 23.81 8.56
CA ALA A 443 14.17 24.04 7.16
C ALA A 443 14.23 25.54 6.84
N LYS A 444 15.23 25.95 6.04
CA LYS A 444 15.49 27.37 5.75
C LYS A 444 14.31 28.06 5.06
N SER A 445 13.54 27.32 4.25
CA SER A 445 12.43 27.86 3.48
C SER A 445 11.28 28.36 4.37
N TYR A 446 11.02 27.70 5.50
CA TYR A 446 9.97 28.11 6.44
C TYR A 446 10.22 29.45 7.13
N LYS A 447 11.45 29.97 7.07
CA LYS A 447 11.79 31.32 7.60
C LYS A 447 11.16 32.47 6.80
N LEU A 448 10.47 32.18 5.69
CA LEU A 448 9.74 33.18 4.94
C LEU A 448 8.73 33.88 5.85
N ARG A 449 8.83 35.21 5.95
CA ARG A 449 7.84 36.03 6.66
C ARG A 449 6.52 36.04 5.87
N VAL A 450 5.42 35.79 6.57
CA VAL A 450 4.06 35.80 6.03
C VAL A 450 3.18 36.60 6.99
N ASP A 451 2.37 37.50 6.44
CA ASP A 451 1.48 38.36 7.24
C ASP A 451 0.52 37.51 8.08
N GLY A 452 0.37 37.87 9.35
CA GLY A 452 -0.49 37.13 10.29
C GLY A 452 0.04 35.76 10.69
N VAL A 453 1.33 35.46 10.49
CA VAL A 453 1.96 34.19 10.88
C VAL A 453 3.15 34.43 11.83
N VAL A 454 3.16 33.72 12.94
CA VAL A 454 4.30 33.63 13.86
C VAL A 454 4.93 32.26 13.74
N HIS A 455 6.23 32.20 13.51
CA HIS A 455 6.93 30.95 13.21
C HIS A 455 7.64 30.39 14.45
N ASP A 456 7.37 29.11 14.72
CA ASP A 456 8.08 28.28 15.68
C ASP A 456 8.91 27.22 14.96
N ARG A 457 10.17 27.08 15.36
CA ARG A 457 11.10 26.09 14.81
C ARG A 457 11.46 25.03 15.84
N VAL A 458 11.49 23.79 15.39
CA VAL A 458 11.98 22.66 16.17
C VAL A 458 13.29 22.16 15.56
N VAL A 459 14.28 21.88 16.42
CA VAL A 459 15.57 21.34 16.01
C VAL A 459 15.58 19.84 16.32
N HIS A 460 15.56 19.01 15.28
CA HIS A 460 15.60 17.55 15.38
C HIS A 460 17.03 16.97 15.45
N ALA A 461 18.05 17.85 15.43
CA ALA A 461 19.45 17.45 15.46
C ALA A 461 20.01 17.42 16.90
N LYS A 462 20.88 16.44 17.18
CA LYS A 462 21.72 16.47 18.39
C LYS A 462 22.62 17.71 18.32
N LYS A 463 22.65 18.48 19.41
CA LYS A 463 23.53 19.64 19.50
C LYS A 463 24.76 19.25 20.29
N ARG A 464 25.95 19.51 19.73
CA ARG A 464 27.21 19.44 20.49
C ARG A 464 27.26 20.67 21.40
N VAL A 465 27.29 20.44 22.71
CA VAL A 465 27.28 21.51 23.71
C VAL A 465 28.40 21.26 24.70
N LEU A 466 29.07 22.32 25.11
CA LEU A 466 30.05 22.27 26.18
C LEU A 466 29.30 22.26 27.51
N VAL A 467 29.45 21.20 28.30
CA VAL A 467 28.88 21.09 29.64
C VAL A 467 30.02 20.69 30.57
N ASN A 468 30.33 21.55 31.54
CA ASN A 468 31.44 21.38 32.49
C ASN A 468 32.78 21.07 31.78
N GLY A 469 33.13 21.87 30.76
CA GLY A 469 34.38 21.72 30.01
C GLY A 469 34.45 20.52 29.05
N LYS A 470 33.43 19.64 29.02
CA LYS A 470 33.38 18.49 28.10
C LYS A 470 32.31 18.68 27.03
N PHE A 471 32.64 18.33 25.79
CA PHE A 471 31.68 18.33 24.70
C PHE A 471 30.77 17.12 24.80
N ILE A 472 29.48 17.36 25.00
CA ILE A 472 28.46 16.31 25.05
C ILE A 472 27.48 16.52 23.88
N LEU A 473 27.11 15.43 23.22
CA LEU A 473 26.01 15.42 22.26
C LEU A 473 24.68 15.40 23.02
N LYS A 474 24.08 16.57 23.19
CA LYS A 474 22.76 16.69 23.83
C LYS A 474 21.68 16.28 22.83
N ALA A 475 20.79 15.39 23.29
CA ALA A 475 19.63 14.97 22.51
C ALA A 475 18.74 16.17 22.15
N PRO A 476 18.09 16.15 20.97
CA PRO A 476 17.17 17.21 20.56
C PRO A 476 16.01 17.35 21.55
N THR A 477 15.58 18.59 21.76
CA THR A 477 14.36 18.90 22.51
C THR A 477 13.22 19.02 21.53
N TYR A 478 12.42 17.96 21.41
CA TYR A 478 11.32 17.89 20.44
C TYR A 478 10.11 18.77 20.79
N VAL A 479 9.97 19.14 22.07
CA VAL A 479 8.92 20.06 22.54
C VAL A 479 9.51 21.06 23.51
N LYS A 480 9.31 22.35 23.25
CA LYS A 480 9.68 23.43 24.16
C LYS A 480 8.50 24.38 24.33
N VAL A 481 8.32 24.92 25.53
CA VAL A 481 7.38 26.04 25.73
C VAL A 481 8.05 27.33 25.25
N VAL A 482 7.38 28.06 24.36
CA VAL A 482 7.82 29.33 23.77
C VAL A 482 6.77 30.40 24.05
N GLU A 483 7.23 31.63 24.24
CA GLU A 483 6.38 32.81 24.40
C GLU A 483 6.49 33.71 23.17
N HIS A 484 5.34 34.06 22.60
CA HIS A 484 5.24 34.94 21.44
C HIS A 484 4.49 36.21 21.79
N ARG A 485 5.01 37.37 21.37
CA ARG A 485 4.25 38.62 21.36
C ARG A 485 3.49 38.69 20.03
N VAL A 486 2.16 38.60 20.10
CA VAL A 486 1.30 38.56 18.90
C VAL A 486 0.43 39.81 18.80
N PRO A 487 0.18 40.32 17.58
CA PRO A 487 -0.76 41.42 17.37
C PRO A 487 -2.14 41.14 17.99
N GLY A 488 -2.71 42.16 18.63
CA GLY A 488 -4.04 42.08 19.26
C GLY A 488 -4.09 41.46 20.66
N ARG A 489 -2.95 41.07 21.25
CA ARG A 489 -2.88 40.61 22.65
C ARG A 489 -1.90 41.44 23.49
N LYS A 490 -2.34 41.82 24.70
CA LYS A 490 -1.48 42.48 25.71
C LYS A 490 -0.52 41.51 26.40
N LYS A 491 -0.97 40.27 26.66
CA LYS A 491 -0.15 39.21 27.29
C LYS A 491 0.51 38.32 26.25
N PRO A 492 1.77 37.86 26.46
CA PRO A 492 2.43 36.95 25.55
C PRO A 492 1.67 35.62 25.43
N LEU A 493 1.63 35.08 24.22
CA LEU A 493 1.03 33.79 23.91
C LEU A 493 2.04 32.68 24.20
N ARG A 494 1.75 31.85 25.21
CA ARG A 494 2.53 30.65 25.55
C ARG A 494 2.07 29.46 24.73
N VAL A 495 3.00 28.80 24.05
CA VAL A 495 2.72 27.65 23.17
C VAL A 495 3.76 26.56 23.36
N LYS A 496 3.39 25.31 23.07
CA LYS A 496 4.36 24.21 22.94
C LYS A 496 4.84 24.15 21.49
N ALA A 497 6.08 24.56 21.20
CA ALA A 497 6.67 24.40 19.87
C ALA A 497 6.93 22.90 19.61
N GLY A 498 6.50 22.38 18.45
CA GLY A 498 6.50 20.95 18.15
C GLY A 498 5.77 20.59 16.84
N THR A 499 6.19 19.52 16.17
CA THR A 499 5.57 18.96 14.94
C THR A 499 4.93 17.57 15.17
N GLN A 500 4.56 17.24 16.43
CA GLN A 500 4.14 15.87 16.75
C GLN A 500 2.85 15.42 16.07
N ILE A 501 1.91 16.32 15.78
CA ILE A 501 0.62 15.99 15.17
C ILE A 501 0.81 15.72 13.69
N ILE A 502 1.56 16.55 12.97
CA ILE A 502 1.83 16.30 11.55
C ILE A 502 2.68 15.04 11.34
N ASP A 503 3.67 14.78 12.22
CA ASP A 503 4.44 13.52 12.22
C ASP A 503 3.53 12.29 12.39
N ARG A 504 2.54 12.38 13.28
CA ARG A 504 1.54 11.33 13.51
C ARG A 504 0.60 11.17 12.31
N ALA A 505 0.21 12.26 11.66
CA ALA A 505 -0.58 12.23 10.44
C ALA A 505 0.18 11.53 9.30
N TRP A 506 1.46 11.82 9.13
CA TRP A 506 2.32 11.13 8.16
C TRP A 506 2.45 9.65 8.44
N ARG A 507 2.66 9.27 9.70
CA ARG A 507 2.66 7.85 10.09
C ARG A 507 1.34 7.18 9.74
N PHE A 508 0.22 7.78 10.13
CA PHE A 508 -1.11 7.28 9.83
C PHE A 508 -1.31 7.04 8.33
N MET A 509 -0.93 8.00 7.48
CA MET A 509 -1.04 7.86 6.04
C MET A 509 -0.13 6.76 5.48
N LYS A 510 1.12 6.70 5.93
CA LYS A 510 2.08 5.66 5.48
C LYS A 510 1.62 4.25 5.86
N ASP A 511 1.01 4.09 7.03
CA ASP A 511 0.47 2.80 7.48
C ASP A 511 -0.73 2.33 6.64
N ARG A 512 -1.44 3.26 5.98
CA ARG A 512 -2.63 2.97 5.14
C ARG A 512 -2.33 2.86 3.65
N ILE A 513 -1.26 3.50 3.20
CA ILE A 513 -0.84 3.44 1.80
C ILE A 513 0.05 2.20 1.64
N SER A 514 -0.57 1.09 1.24
CA SER A 514 0.17 -0.06 0.73
C SER A 514 0.80 0.30 -0.61
N LEU A 515 2.12 0.53 -0.59
CA LEU A 515 2.94 0.73 -1.78
C LEU A 515 3.18 -0.65 -2.40
N ASN A 516 2.36 -1.01 -3.39
CA ASN A 516 2.59 -2.17 -4.23
C ASN A 516 3.38 -1.77 -5.49
N GLN A 517 3.92 -2.75 -6.21
CA GLN A 517 4.74 -2.55 -7.41
C GLN A 517 4.08 -1.67 -8.49
N HIS A 518 2.74 -1.63 -8.54
CA HIS A 518 1.97 -0.84 -9.52
C HIS A 518 1.72 0.62 -9.10
N THR A 519 2.09 1.02 -7.88
CA THR A 519 1.90 2.41 -7.42
C THR A 519 3.19 3.21 -7.65
N ARG A 520 3.39 3.68 -8.89
CA ARG A 520 4.53 4.55 -9.25
C ARG A 520 4.32 5.98 -8.76
N THR A 521 5.41 6.73 -8.60
CA THR A 521 5.34 8.18 -8.33
C THR A 521 4.53 8.87 -9.43
N TRP A 522 3.84 9.96 -9.12
CA TRP A 522 3.06 10.72 -10.11
C TRP A 522 1.86 10.04 -10.76
N THR A 523 1.50 8.85 -10.29
CA THR A 523 0.26 8.19 -10.74
C THR A 523 -0.98 8.77 -10.07
N LEU A 524 -2.08 8.83 -10.83
CA LEU A 524 -3.40 9.18 -10.29
C LEU A 524 -3.82 8.19 -9.18
N LEU A 525 -3.42 6.92 -9.30
CA LEU A 525 -3.69 5.90 -8.28
C LEU A 525 -3.04 6.24 -6.92
N LEU A 526 -1.76 6.63 -6.91
CA LEU A 526 -1.08 7.03 -5.67
C LEU A 526 -1.73 8.26 -5.06
N ARG A 527 -2.06 9.26 -5.90
CA ARG A 527 -2.77 10.46 -5.46
C ARG A 527 -4.11 10.11 -4.80
N ASN A 528 -4.89 9.20 -5.39
CA ASN A 528 -6.16 8.77 -4.83
C ASN A 528 -5.99 8.01 -3.51
N LYS A 529 -4.96 7.16 -3.39
CA LYS A 529 -4.61 6.50 -2.13
C LYS A 529 -4.28 7.50 -1.03
N ILE A 530 -3.48 8.52 -1.34
CA ILE A 530 -3.13 9.59 -0.39
C ILE A 530 -4.38 10.38 0.04
N ARG A 531 -5.24 10.75 -0.91
CA ARG A 531 -6.51 11.46 -0.59
C ARG A 531 -7.47 10.59 0.23
N SER A 532 -7.56 9.30 -0.06
CA SER A 532 -8.36 8.36 0.73
C SER A 532 -7.82 8.25 2.16
N ALA A 533 -6.51 8.14 2.34
CA ALA A 533 -5.89 8.13 3.67
C ALA A 533 -6.08 9.47 4.41
N GLN A 534 -6.05 10.59 3.70
CA GLN A 534 -6.35 11.92 4.24
C GLN A 534 -7.79 11.99 4.78
N TYR A 535 -8.78 11.51 4.03
CA TYR A 535 -10.17 11.48 4.47
C TYR A 535 -10.36 10.61 5.71
N GLN A 536 -9.75 9.42 5.75
CA GLN A 536 -9.78 8.58 6.95
C GLN A 536 -9.15 9.28 8.16
N TYR A 537 -8.11 10.09 7.94
CA TYR A 537 -7.51 10.90 9.00
C TYR A 537 -8.46 12.00 9.48
N TRP A 538 -9.15 12.70 8.57
CA TRP A 538 -10.14 13.73 8.91
C TRP A 538 -11.26 13.20 9.79
N LYS A 539 -11.75 12.01 9.46
CA LYS A 539 -12.86 11.34 10.15
C LYS A 539 -12.39 10.36 11.21
N ARG A 540 -11.13 10.47 11.64
CA ARG A 540 -10.59 9.62 12.70
C ARG A 540 -11.39 9.85 13.98
N GLY A 541 -11.84 8.74 14.59
CA GLY A 541 -12.62 8.76 15.83
C GLY A 541 -14.13 8.84 15.59
N PHE A 542 -14.55 9.10 14.36
CA PHE A 542 -15.94 8.98 13.91
C PHE A 542 -16.18 7.61 13.30
N ASP A 543 -17.45 7.24 13.19
CA ASP A 543 -17.87 6.07 12.43
C ASP A 543 -17.71 6.34 10.93
N LEU A 544 -16.66 5.77 10.32
CA LEU A 544 -16.37 5.95 8.91
C LEU A 544 -17.46 5.40 7.99
N TRP A 545 -18.29 4.46 8.47
CA TRP A 545 -19.44 3.96 7.71
C TRP A 545 -20.47 5.07 7.49
N LEU A 546 -20.88 5.74 8.57
CA LEU A 546 -21.81 6.86 8.52
C LEU A 546 -21.24 8.07 7.78
N GLU A 547 -19.96 8.37 7.98
CA GLU A 547 -19.31 9.46 7.26
C GLU A 547 -19.21 9.18 5.76
N THR A 548 -19.02 7.92 5.36
CA THR A 548 -19.15 7.50 3.96
C THR A 548 -20.56 7.71 3.43
N GLY A 549 -21.59 7.38 4.20
CA GLY A 549 -22.98 7.66 3.85
C GLY A 549 -23.25 9.15 3.59
N ASN A 550 -22.79 10.02 4.49
CA ASN A 550 -22.89 11.47 4.30
C ASN A 550 -22.22 11.95 2.99
N LEU A 551 -21.06 11.36 2.65
CA LEU A 551 -20.38 11.64 1.39
C LEU A 551 -21.17 11.14 0.17
N CYS A 552 -21.72 9.93 0.23
CA CYS A 552 -22.57 9.37 -0.82
C CYS A 552 -23.80 10.25 -1.04
N THR A 553 -24.49 10.66 0.03
CA THR A 553 -25.64 11.56 -0.03
C THR A 553 -25.32 12.84 -0.78
N TRP A 554 -24.21 13.50 -0.43
CA TRP A 554 -23.77 14.72 -1.10
C TRP A 554 -23.51 14.54 -2.59
N VAL A 555 -22.95 13.38 -3.00
CA VAL A 555 -22.78 13.05 -4.42
C VAL A 555 -24.14 12.80 -5.08
N MET A 556 -25.00 12.03 -4.43
CA MET A 556 -26.30 11.59 -4.95
C MET A 556 -27.35 12.69 -5.04
N GLN A 557 -27.23 13.77 -4.27
CA GLN A 557 -28.11 14.94 -4.37
C GLN A 557 -28.19 15.49 -5.80
N ASN A 558 -27.08 15.47 -6.55
CA ASN A 558 -27.05 15.94 -7.95
C ASN A 558 -27.86 15.05 -8.91
N PHE A 559 -28.20 13.82 -8.52
CA PHE A 559 -28.91 12.85 -9.35
C PHE A 559 -30.37 12.66 -8.92
N VAL A 560 -30.68 12.77 -7.62
CA VAL A 560 -32.02 12.55 -7.08
C VAL A 560 -32.89 13.81 -7.19
N HIS A 561 -32.28 14.99 -7.04
CA HIS A 561 -32.92 16.28 -7.22
C HIS A 561 -32.11 17.11 -8.22
N PRO A 562 -32.18 16.80 -9.53
CA PRO A 562 -31.60 17.68 -10.54
C PRO A 562 -32.28 19.05 -10.39
N MET A 563 -31.47 20.08 -10.10
CA MET A 563 -31.93 21.48 -10.04
C MET A 563 -32.59 21.90 -11.35
#